data_AF-A0A6L8G894-F1
#
_entry.id   AF-A0A6L8G894-F1
#
_cell.length_a   1.000
_cell.length_b   1.000
_cell.length_c   1.000
_cell.angle_alpha   90.00
_cell.angle_beta   90.00
_cell.angle_gamma   90.00
#
_symmetry.space_group_name_H-M   'P 1'
#
loop_
_entity.id
_entity.type
_entity.pdbx_description
1 polymer ?
#
loop_
_entity_poly.entity_id
_entity_poly.type
_entity_poly.pdbx_seq_one_letter_code
_entity_poly.pdbx_strand_id
1 'polypeptide(L)' 'MQGSANLNVMVKAARRAGRSLAKDFREVENLQVSSKGAGDFVSRADMAAEGIIREVLREARPNYG' A
#
# COMPACT_ATOMS: atom_id res chain seq x y z
N MET A 1 15.45 7.42 -15.99
CA MET A 1 15.48 8.65 -15.18
C MET A 1 16.29 8.40 -13.94
N GLN A 2 17.32 9.20 -13.67
CA GLN A 2 18.03 9.14 -12.39
C GLN A 2 17.24 9.98 -11.38
N GLY A 3 16.50 9.32 -10.50
CA GLY A 3 15.76 9.97 -9.42
C GLY A 3 16.68 10.31 -8.26
N SER A 4 16.34 11.37 -7.51
CA SER A 4 17.01 11.66 -6.24
C SER A 4 16.87 10.48 -5.27
N ALA A 5 17.75 10.39 -4.27
CA ALA A 5 17.69 9.29 -3.30
C ALA A 5 16.31 9.20 -2.61
N ASN A 6 15.67 10.34 -2.34
CA ASN A 6 14.32 10.37 -1.78
C ASN A 6 13.27 9.90 -2.78
N LEU A 7 13.37 10.31 -4.05
CA LEU A 7 12.46 9.84 -5.09
C LEU A 7 12.55 8.32 -5.29
N ASN A 8 13.77 7.75 -5.26
CA ASN A 8 13.96 6.31 -5.39
C ASN A 8 13.30 5.54 -4.23
N VAL A 9 13.37 6.08 -3.00
CA VAL A 9 12.70 5.53 -1.82
C VAL A 9 11.18 5.62 -1.95
N MET A 10 10.65 6.77 -2.38
CA MET A 10 9.21 6.96 -2.61
C MET A 10 8.66 6.00 -3.66
N VAL A 11 9.39 5.84 -4.78
CA VAL A 11 9.01 4.89 -5.84
C VAL A 11 9.03 3.46 -5.33
N LYS A 12 10.00 3.08 -4.48
CA LYS A 12 10.05 1.75 -3.84
C LYS A 12 8.84 1.53 -2.93
N ALA A 13 8.50 2.50 -2.08
CA ALA A 13 7.36 2.43 -1.18
C ALA A 13 6.03 2.28 -1.96
N ALA A 14 5.81 3.15 -2.95
CA ALA A 14 4.61 3.11 -3.79
C ALA A 14 4.47 1.78 -4.54
N ARG A 15 5.56 1.24 -5.09
CA ARG A 15 5.55 -0.07 -5.77
C ARG A 15 5.21 -1.22 -4.83
N ARG A 16 5.72 -1.20 -3.60
CA ARG A 16 5.44 -2.26 -2.60
C ARG A 16 3.97 -2.21 -2.18
N ALA A 17 3.44 -1.02 -1.88
CA ALA A 17 2.03 -0.84 -1.54
C ALA A 17 1.11 -1.21 -2.71
N GLY A 18 1.44 -0.78 -3.93
CA GLY A 18 0.67 -1.10 -5.13
C GLY A 18 0.58 -2.61 -5.42
N ARG A 19 1.62 -3.39 -5.10
CA ARG A 19 1.56 -4.86 -5.19
C ARG A 19 0.59 -5.47 -4.19
N SER A 20 0.52 -4.93 -2.97
CA SER A 20 -0.47 -5.35 -1.97
C SER A 20 -1.89 -5.06 -2.46
N LEU A 21 -2.14 -3.82 -2.89
CA LEU A 21 -3.43 -3.41 -3.43
C LEU A 21 -3.86 -4.27 -4.63
N ALA A 22 -2.94 -4.58 -5.55
CA ALA A 22 -3.23 -5.42 -6.70
C ALA A 22 -3.47 -6.91 -6.34
N LYS A 23 -2.99 -7.36 -5.18
CA LYS A 23 -3.33 -8.68 -4.64
C LYS A 23 -4.73 -8.63 -4.05
N ASP A 24 -5.00 -7.66 -3.18
CA ASP A 24 -6.29 -7.49 -2.52
C ASP A 24 -7.40 -7.33 -3.56
N PHE A 25 -7.17 -6.52 -4.61
CA PHE A 25 -8.14 -6.34 -5.70
C PHE A 25 -8.51 -7.64 -6.39
N ARG A 26 -7.60 -8.61 -6.52
CA ARG A 26 -7.93 -9.93 -7.08
C ARG A 26 -8.78 -10.78 -6.14
N GLU A 27 -8.72 -10.51 -4.84
CA GLU A 27 -9.55 -11.17 -3.83
C GLU A 27 -10.93 -10.52 -3.69
N VAL A 28 -11.15 -9.32 -4.25
CA VAL A 28 -12.43 -8.60 -4.18
C VAL A 28 -13.58 -9.37 -4.81
N GLU A 29 -13.31 -10.15 -5.86
CA GLU A 29 -14.30 -11.00 -6.52
C GLU A 29 -14.86 -12.06 -5.55
N ASN A 30 -14.01 -12.58 -4.65
CA ASN A 30 -14.43 -13.53 -3.62
C ASN A 30 -15.27 -12.86 -2.50
N LEU A 31 -15.23 -11.54 -2.38
CA LEU A 31 -15.96 -10.77 -1.37
C LEU A 31 -17.33 -10.29 -1.85
N GLN A 32 -17.60 -10.29 -3.17
CA GLN A 32 -18.86 -9.79 -3.75
C GLN A 32 -20.11 -10.56 -3.31
N VAL A 33 -19.97 -11.70 -2.63
CA VAL A 33 -21.09 -12.48 -2.07
C VAL A 33 -21.67 -11.82 -0.80
N SER A 34 -20.98 -10.84 -0.20
CA SER A 34 -21.39 -10.15 1.04
C SER A 34 -21.52 -8.64 0.82
N SER A 35 -22.76 -8.13 0.72
CA SER A 35 -23.07 -6.71 0.50
C SER A 35 -22.61 -5.77 1.63
N LYS A 36 -22.37 -6.29 2.85
CA LYS A 36 -21.77 -5.53 3.96
C LYS A 36 -20.24 -5.43 3.90
N GLY A 37 -19.57 -6.18 3.02
CA GLY A 37 -18.11 -6.39 3.06
C GLY A 37 -17.26 -5.44 2.23
N ALA A 38 -17.84 -4.68 1.30
CA ALA A 38 -17.07 -3.83 0.38
C ALA A 38 -16.37 -2.65 1.08
N GLY A 39 -17.06 -1.97 2.00
CA GLY A 39 -16.48 -0.87 2.77
C GLY A 39 -15.32 -1.35 3.65
N ASP A 40 -15.53 -2.43 4.39
CA ASP A 40 -14.51 -3.05 5.26
C ASP A 40 -13.31 -3.57 4.46
N PHE A 41 -13.52 -4.00 3.22
CA PHE A 41 -12.43 -4.42 2.34
C PHE A 41 -11.57 -3.22 1.91
N VAL A 42 -12.20 -2.13 1.46
CA VAL A 42 -11.47 -0.92 1.05
C VAL A 42 -10.69 -0.35 2.22
N SER A 43 -11.30 -0.26 3.41
CA SER A 43 -10.60 0.21 4.62
C SER A 43 -9.42 -0.69 4.99
N ARG A 44 -9.55 -2.02 4.89
CA ARG A 44 -8.44 -2.94 5.16
C ARG A 44 -7.29 -2.81 4.16
N ALA A 45 -7.61 -2.71 2.87
CA ALA A 45 -6.63 -2.52 1.82
C ALA A 45 -5.87 -1.19 1.98
N ASP A 46 -6.59 -0.12 2.34
CA ASP A 46 -6.02 1.20 2.61
C ASP A 46 -5.07 1.17 3.83
N MET A 47 -5.51 0.62 4.97
CA MET A 47 -4.67 0.47 6.17
C MET A 47 -3.41 -0.35 5.90
N ALA A 48 -3.51 -1.43 5.11
CA ALA A 48 -2.37 -2.26 4.74
C ALA A 48 -1.38 -1.48 3.84
N ALA A 49 -1.88 -0.76 2.84
CA ALA A 49 -1.06 0.07 1.96
C ALA A 49 -0.35 1.19 2.74
N GLU A 50 -1.05 1.88 3.64
CA GLU A 50 -0.47 2.90 4.50
C GLU A 50 0.64 2.33 5.40
N GLY A 51 0.39 1.18 6.03
CA GLY A 51 1.38 0.48 6.85
C GLY A 51 2.67 0.18 6.07
N ILE A 52 2.54 -0.35 4.85
CA ILE A 52 3.68 -0.63 3.96
C ILE A 52 4.46 0.64 3.60
N ILE A 53 3.75 1.73 3.28
CA ILE A 53 4.38 3.00 2.93
C ILE A 53 5.16 3.54 4.13
N ARG A 54 4.53 3.59 5.32
CA ARG A 54 5.19 4.06 6.55
C ARG A 54 6.41 3.22 6.89
N GLU A 55 6.32 1.89 6.79
CA GLU A 55 7.45 0.98 7.04
C GLU A 55 8.65 1.33 6.15
N VAL A 56 8.44 1.38 4.83
CA VAL A 56 9.53 1.62 3.86
C VAL A 56 10.12 3.02 4.01
N LEU A 57 9.29 4.04 4.22
CA LEU A 57 9.76 5.41 4.36
C LEU A 57 10.53 5.60 5.67
N ARG A 58 10.04 5.05 6.79
CA ARG A 58 10.70 5.14 8.11
C ARG A 58 11.99 4.36 8.17
N GLU A 59 12.06 3.19 7.53
CA GLU A 59 13.31 2.41 7.41
C GLU A 59 14.38 3.22 6.65
N ALA A 60 14.00 3.84 5.53
CA ALA A 60 14.94 4.57 4.69
C ALA A 60 15.30 5.97 5.22
N ARG A 61 14.41 6.62 5.97
CA ARG A 61 14.57 7.97 6.55
C ARG A 61 14.00 8.02 7.98
N PRO A 62 14.69 7.46 8.98
CA PRO A 62 14.17 7.39 10.36
C PRO A 62 13.93 8.75 11.02
N ASN A 63 14.63 9.79 10.57
CA ASN A 63 14.53 11.14 11.13
C ASN A 63 13.40 11.97 10.51
N TYR A 64 12.61 11.39 9.59
CA TYR A 64 11.45 12.05 8.98
C TYR A 64 10.18 11.63 9.77
N GLY A 65 9.22 12.54 9.92
CA GLY A 65 8.02 12.37 10.77
C GLY A 65 6.92 11.49 10.16
#